data_AF-A0A3N5XCY7-F1
#
_entry.id   AF-A0A3N5XCY7-F1
#
_cell.length_a   1.000
_cell.length_b   1.000
_cell.length_c   1.000
_cell.angle_alpha   90.00
_cell.angle_beta   90.00
_cell.angle_gamma   90.00
#
_symmetry.space_group_name_H-M   'P 1'
#
loop_
_entity.id
_entity.type
_entity.pdbx_description
1 polymer ?
#
loop_
_entity_poly.entity_id
_entity_poly.type
_entity_poly.pdbx_seq_one_letter_code
_entity_poly.pdbx_strand_id
1 'polypeptide(L)'
;MLEPFRLLWLEEPVPPENVDAMRDVRESCHVPICAGENLFLRHGFRELLEKRAVDIIMPDIQKCGGLGEARKIADMAHTYHVPMAPHCQASPIGTMASCHVMAAIPNALVLE
;
A
#
# COMPACT_ATOMS: atom_id res chain seq x y z
N MET A 1 -4.41 -8.69 20.39
CA MET A 1 -5.87 -8.82 20.54
C MET A 1 -6.58 -9.21 19.24
N LEU A 2 -6.16 -8.70 18.07
CA LEU A 2 -6.80 -9.01 16.77
C LEU A 2 -6.24 -10.27 16.06
N GLU A 3 -5.09 -10.78 16.47
CA GLU A 3 -4.41 -11.93 15.85
C GLU A 3 -5.28 -13.20 15.67
N PRO A 4 -6.19 -13.58 16.59
CA PRO A 4 -7.02 -14.77 16.42
C PRO A 4 -7.96 -14.72 15.21
N PHE A 5 -8.26 -13.53 14.69
CA PHE A 5 -9.22 -13.36 13.59
C PHE A 5 -8.60 -13.54 12.20
N ARG A 6 -7.27 -13.68 12.11
CA ARG A 6 -6.54 -13.87 10.84
C ARG A 6 -6.94 -12.83 9.78
N LEU A 7 -6.96 -11.56 10.18
CA LEU A 7 -7.24 -10.45 9.29
C LEU A 7 -6.24 -10.42 8.13
N LEU A 8 -6.70 -10.03 6.94
CA LEU A 8 -5.82 -9.87 5.77
C LEU A 8 -4.80 -8.76 6.01
N TRP A 9 -5.23 -7.64 6.61
CA TRP A 9 -4.36 -6.60 7.16
C TRP A 9 -5.08 -5.76 8.23
N LEU A 10 -4.30 -4.95 8.93
CA LEU A 10 -4.72 -3.78 9.69
C LEU A 10 -4.27 -2.51 8.92
N GLU A 11 -5.22 -1.62 8.67
CA GLU A 11 -5.04 -0.46 7.80
C GLU A 11 -4.70 0.79 8.60
N GLU A 12 -3.66 1.52 8.16
CA GLU A 12 -3.18 2.79 8.73
C GLU A 12 -3.37 2.93 10.26
N PRO A 13 -2.76 2.04 11.08
CA PRO A 13 -2.93 2.05 12.54
C PRO A 13 -2.35 3.30 13.22
N VAL A 14 -1.52 4.06 12.51
CA VAL A 14 -0.94 5.34 12.96
C VAL A 14 -0.97 6.34 11.81
N PRO A 15 -0.89 7.66 12.10
CA PRO A 15 -0.80 8.69 11.07
C PRO A 15 0.37 8.48 10.10
N PRO A 16 0.19 8.80 8.80
CA PRO A 16 1.14 8.47 7.74
C PRO A 16 2.48 9.23 7.85
N GLU A 17 2.53 10.33 8.58
CA GLU A 17 3.73 11.16 8.75
C GLU A 17 4.81 10.50 9.61
N ASN A 18 4.45 9.48 10.41
CA ASN A 18 5.38 8.81 11.31
C ASN A 18 5.61 7.35 10.91
N VAL A 19 6.48 7.16 9.93
CA VAL A 19 6.88 5.84 9.44
C VAL A 19 7.54 4.98 10.52
N ASP A 20 8.27 5.58 11.47
CA ASP A 20 8.89 4.85 12.56
C ASP A 20 7.84 4.27 13.51
N ALA A 21 6.78 5.03 13.85
CA ALA A 21 5.66 4.51 14.62
C ALA A 21 4.93 3.38 13.87
N MET A 22 4.79 3.48 12.55
CA MET A 22 4.19 2.43 11.73
C MET A 22 5.02 1.14 11.81
N ARG A 23 6.35 1.26 11.70
CA ARG A 23 7.28 0.14 11.89
C ARG A 23 7.12 -0.48 13.27
N ASP A 24 7.11 0.35 14.32
CA ASP A 24 7.00 -0.15 15.70
C ASP A 24 5.70 -0.94 15.91
N VAL A 25 4.58 -0.50 15.32
CA VAL A 25 3.32 -1.26 15.34
C VAL A 25 3.46 -2.57 14.56
N ARG A 26 4.02 -2.52 13.36
CA ARG A 26 4.25 -3.71 12.50
C ARG A 26 5.16 -4.74 13.16
N GLU A 27 6.14 -4.32 13.96
CA GLU A 27 7.02 -5.21 14.72
C GLU A 27 6.37 -5.76 16.01
N SER A 28 5.36 -5.06 16.54
CA SER A 28 4.72 -5.43 17.80
C SER A 28 3.68 -6.56 17.71
N CYS A 29 3.24 -6.94 16.50
CA CYS A 29 2.21 -7.97 16.31
C CYS A 29 2.37 -8.74 14.99
N HIS A 30 1.65 -9.86 14.85
CA HIS A 30 1.68 -10.70 13.64
C HIS A 30 0.57 -10.38 12.63
N VAL A 31 -0.22 -9.32 12.86
CA VAL A 31 -1.25 -8.89 11.92
C VAL A 31 -0.56 -8.07 10.82
N PRO A 32 -0.72 -8.41 9.52
CA PRO A 32 -0.10 -7.67 8.45
C PRO A 32 -0.52 -6.20 8.45
N ILE A 33 0.40 -5.27 8.19
CA ILE A 33 0.11 -3.84 8.13
C ILE A 33 0.01 -3.37 6.67
N CYS A 34 -1.07 -2.65 6.35
CA CYS A 34 -1.28 -1.99 5.06
C CYS A 34 -1.33 -0.47 5.24
N ALA A 35 -0.60 0.28 4.42
CA ALA A 35 -0.65 1.74 4.45
C ALA A 35 -0.22 2.38 3.11
N GLY A 36 -0.50 3.68 2.99
CA GLY A 36 -0.02 4.50 1.88
C GLY A 36 -1.10 5.13 1.00
N GLU A 37 -2.36 5.14 1.42
CA GLU A 37 -3.43 5.83 0.68
C GLU A 37 -3.21 7.35 0.61
N ASN A 38 -2.57 7.91 1.63
CA ASN A 38 -2.28 9.34 1.77
C ASN A 38 -0.84 9.71 1.37
N LEU A 39 -0.14 8.81 0.67
CA LEU A 39 1.21 9.05 0.16
C LEU A 39 1.23 9.38 -1.34
N PHE A 40 2.17 10.25 -1.71
CA PHE A 40 2.29 10.78 -3.06
C PHE A 40 3.65 10.41 -3.67
N LEU A 41 3.61 10.02 -4.94
CA LEU A 41 4.77 9.63 -5.75
C LEU A 41 5.55 8.45 -5.16
N ARG A 42 6.38 7.78 -5.95
CA ARG A 42 7.28 6.71 -5.42
C ARG A 42 8.19 7.19 -4.28
N HIS A 43 8.43 8.50 -4.18
CA HIS A 43 9.26 9.07 -3.12
C HIS A 43 8.64 8.96 -1.73
N GLY A 44 7.30 9.06 -1.61
CA GLY A 44 6.61 8.85 -0.33
C GLY A 44 6.65 7.38 0.10
N PHE A 45 6.50 6.45 -0.84
CA PHE A 45 6.51 5.01 -0.54
C PHE A 45 7.91 4.45 -0.22
N ARG A 46 8.97 5.10 -0.70
CA ARG A 46 10.35 4.63 -0.51
C ARG A 46 10.69 4.44 0.97
N GLU A 47 10.34 5.39 1.84
CA GLU A 47 10.69 5.29 3.26
C GLU A 47 9.95 4.14 3.95
N LEU A 48 8.66 3.94 3.64
CA LEU A 48 7.89 2.79 4.14
C LEU A 48 8.56 1.46 3.79
N LEU A 49 9.02 1.33 2.54
CA LEU A 49 9.64 0.10 2.03
C LEU A 49 11.04 -0.13 2.61
N GLU A 50 11.88 0.91 2.63
CA GLU A 50 13.25 0.84 3.16
C GLU A 50 13.28 0.51 4.66
N LYS A 51 12.36 1.12 5.44
CA LYS A 51 12.21 0.83 6.87
C LYS A 51 11.41 -0.44 7.16
N ARG A 52 10.87 -1.10 6.14
CA ARG A 52 9.98 -2.28 6.26
C ARG A 52 8.82 -2.03 7.21
N ALA A 53 8.23 -0.84 7.14
CA ALA A 53 7.18 -0.40 8.03
C ALA A 53 5.80 -0.99 7.69
N VAL A 54 5.67 -1.63 6.53
CA VAL A 54 4.42 -2.21 6.03
C VAL A 54 4.66 -3.59 5.42
N ASP A 55 3.62 -4.40 5.40
CA ASP A 55 3.60 -5.68 4.68
C ASP A 55 2.91 -5.55 3.32
N ILE A 56 2.06 -4.53 3.14
CA ILE A 56 1.29 -4.27 1.91
C ILE A 56 1.27 -2.75 1.69
N ILE A 57 1.39 -2.31 0.44
CA ILE A 57 1.19 -0.89 0.08
C ILE A 57 -0.17 -0.67 -0.58
N MET A 58 -0.82 0.46 -0.28
CA MET A 58 -2.13 0.82 -0.83
C MET A 58 -2.16 2.21 -1.49
N PRO A 59 -1.36 2.46 -2.54
CA PRO A 59 -1.40 3.74 -3.23
C PRO A 59 -2.80 4.01 -3.80
N ASP A 60 -3.36 5.17 -3.50
CA ASP A 60 -4.55 5.66 -4.18
C ASP A 60 -4.16 6.17 -5.57
N ILE A 61 -4.59 5.48 -6.63
CA ILE A 61 -4.13 5.75 -8.00
C ILE A 61 -4.52 7.16 -8.48
N GLN A 62 -5.62 7.71 -7.97
CA GLN A 62 -6.10 9.04 -8.34
C GLN A 62 -5.31 10.14 -7.64
N LYS A 63 -4.69 9.84 -6.49
CA LYS A 63 -3.91 10.79 -5.69
C LYS A 63 -2.40 10.64 -5.88
N CYS A 64 -1.89 9.42 -5.94
CA CYS A 64 -0.46 9.11 -5.81
C CYS A 64 0.41 9.58 -6.99
N GLY A 65 -0.19 10.08 -8.07
CA GLY A 65 0.49 10.51 -9.29
C GLY A 65 -0.04 9.87 -10.59
N GLY A 66 -1.15 9.14 -10.53
CA GLY A 66 -1.80 8.53 -11.68
C GLY A 66 -1.22 7.19 -12.12
N LEU A 67 -1.78 6.62 -13.19
CA LEU A 67 -1.47 5.29 -13.72
C LEU A 67 0.03 4.98 -13.87
N GLY A 68 0.76 5.90 -14.50
CA GLY A 68 2.19 5.72 -14.77
C GLY A 68 3.05 5.75 -13.51
N GLU A 69 2.68 6.56 -12.53
CA GLU A 69 3.39 6.61 -11.25
C GLU A 69 3.03 5.41 -10.37
N ALA A 70 1.75 4.99 -10.36
CA ALA A 70 1.29 3.78 -9.67
C ALA A 70 2.05 2.53 -10.15
N ARG A 71 2.29 2.39 -11.47
CA ARG A 71 3.12 1.29 -12.00
C ARG A 71 4.55 1.30 -11.44
N LYS A 72 5.17 2.48 -11.34
CA LYS A 72 6.53 2.64 -10.78
C LYS A 72 6.57 2.36 -9.29
N ILE A 73 5.54 2.77 -8.55
CA ILE A 73 5.37 2.44 -7.12
C ILE A 73 5.29 0.92 -6.96
N ALA A 74 4.47 0.25 -7.78
CA ALA A 74 4.34 -1.20 -7.77
C ALA A 74 5.65 -1.92 -8.07
N ASP A 75 6.38 -1.50 -9.11
CA ASP A 75 7.69 -2.06 -9.48
C ASP A 75 8.72 -1.88 -8.37
N MET A 76 8.74 -0.71 -7.72
CA MET A 76 9.61 -0.47 -6.57
C MET A 76 9.22 -1.38 -5.40
N ALA A 77 7.94 -1.47 -5.04
CA ALA A 77 7.49 -2.35 -3.95
C ALA A 77 7.79 -3.83 -4.24
N HIS A 78 7.70 -4.25 -5.50
CA HIS A 78 8.04 -5.61 -5.92
C HIS A 78 9.49 -5.97 -5.60
N THR A 79 10.45 -5.05 -5.70
CA THR A 79 11.85 -5.31 -5.33
C THR A 79 12.05 -5.55 -3.83
N TYR A 80 11.10 -5.11 -3.00
CA TYR A 80 11.08 -5.38 -1.56
C TYR A 80 10.21 -6.59 -1.19
N HIS A 81 9.66 -7.32 -2.17
CA HIS A 81 8.67 -8.38 -1.99
C HIS A 81 7.37 -7.90 -1.31
N VAL A 82 7.01 -6.64 -1.51
CA VAL A 82 5.79 -6.05 -0.93
C VAL A 82 4.69 -6.03 -2.00
N PRO A 83 3.55 -6.68 -1.75
CA PRO A 83 2.38 -6.60 -2.63
C PRO A 83 1.70 -5.23 -2.59
N MET A 84 0.90 -4.97 -3.62
CA MET A 84 0.10 -3.77 -3.78
C MET A 84 -1.40 -4.10 -3.75
N ALA A 85 -2.14 -3.36 -2.93
CA ALA A 85 -3.59 -3.39 -2.80
C ALA A 85 -4.14 -1.95 -2.82
N PRO A 86 -4.41 -1.35 -3.99
CA PRO A 86 -4.73 0.07 -4.11
C PRO A 86 -5.97 0.45 -3.32
N HIS A 87 -5.90 1.57 -2.59
CA HIS A 87 -7.09 2.27 -2.12
C HIS A 87 -7.88 2.78 -3.34
N CYS A 88 -9.19 2.57 -3.36
CA CYS A 88 -10.03 2.82 -4.52
C CYS A 88 -11.38 3.48 -4.17
N GLN A 89 -11.37 4.50 -3.31
CA GLN A 89 -12.52 5.39 -3.18
C GLN A 89 -12.67 6.33 -4.40
N ALA A 90 -13.17 5.75 -5.48
CA ALA A 90 -13.10 6.30 -6.82
C ALA A 90 -14.46 6.40 -7.52
N SER A 91 -14.54 7.25 -8.55
CA SER A 91 -15.61 7.14 -9.55
C SER A 91 -15.37 5.88 -10.42
N PRO A 92 -16.36 5.42 -11.20
CA PRO A 92 -16.17 4.26 -12.09
C PRO A 92 -14.98 4.38 -13.04
N ILE A 93 -14.61 5.59 -13.44
CA ILE A 93 -13.41 5.85 -14.26
C ILE A 93 -12.13 5.53 -13.46
N GLY A 94 -12.07 5.97 -12.21
CA GLY A 94 -10.95 5.68 -11.33
C GLY A 94 -10.86 4.18 -10.99
N THR A 95 -11.98 3.52 -10.75
CA THR A 95 -12.01 2.05 -10.56
C THR A 95 -11.46 1.32 -11.77
N MET A 96 -11.88 1.68 -12.99
CA MET A 96 -11.33 1.08 -14.21
C MET A 96 -9.83 1.36 -14.37
N ALA A 97 -9.38 2.57 -14.06
CA ALA A 97 -7.96 2.90 -14.02
C ALA A 97 -7.19 1.99 -13.05
N SER A 98 -7.72 1.75 -11.85
CA SER A 98 -7.13 0.85 -10.87
C SER A 98 -7.07 -0.59 -11.34
N CYS A 99 -8.16 -1.10 -11.96
CA CYS A 99 -8.18 -2.43 -12.58
C CYS A 99 -7.07 -2.59 -13.62
N HIS A 100 -6.86 -1.58 -14.47
CA HIS A 100 -5.83 -1.61 -15.51
C HIS A 100 -4.41 -1.65 -14.92
N VAL A 101 -4.13 -0.92 -13.85
CA VAL A 101 -2.83 -1.01 -13.15
C VAL A 101 -2.66 -2.40 -12.55
N MET A 102 -3.66 -2.87 -11.80
CA MET A 102 -3.59 -4.17 -11.11
C MET A 102 -3.39 -5.34 -12.08
N ALA A 103 -4.00 -5.30 -13.26
CA ALA A 103 -3.80 -6.32 -14.28
C ALA A 103 -2.39 -6.31 -14.91
N ALA A 104 -1.63 -5.22 -14.76
CA ALA A 104 -0.35 -4.99 -15.42
C ALA A 104 0.87 -5.08 -14.49
N ILE A 105 0.67 -5.41 -13.21
CA ILE A 105 1.75 -5.49 -12.20
C ILE A 105 1.91 -6.92 -11.67
N PRO A 106 3.14 -7.37 -11.35
CA PRO A 106 3.38 -8.73 -10.89
C PRO A 106 3.03 -8.97 -9.42
N ASN A 107 2.82 -7.90 -8.64
CA ASN A 107 2.61 -7.93 -7.20
C ASN A 107 1.21 -7.43 -6.77
N ALA A 108 0.22 -7.57 -7.65
CA ALA A 108 -1.18 -7.30 -7.33
C ALA A 108 -1.70 -8.30 -6.29
N LEU A 109 -2.31 -7.80 -5.21
CA LEU A 109 -2.94 -8.63 -4.16
C LEU A 109 -4.46 -8.64 -4.25
N VAL A 110 -5.09 -7.47 -4.08
CA VAL A 110 -6.54 -7.29 -4.13
C VAL A 110 -6.83 -5.84 -4.48
N LEU A 111 -8.00 -5.56 -5.07
CA LEU A 111 -8.47 -4.22 -5.39
C LEU A 111 -9.76 -3.95 -4.60
N GLU A 112 -9.83 -2.79 -3.94
CA GLU A 112 -11.02 -2.28 -3.23
C GLU A 112 -12.21 -2.01 -4.16
#